data_AF-A0A8H3ABE8-F1
#
_entry.id   AF-A0A8H3ABE8-F1
#
_cell.length_a   1.000
_cell.length_b   1.000
_cell.length_c   1.000
_cell.angle_alpha   90.00
_cell.angle_beta   90.00
_cell.angle_gamma   90.00
#
_symmetry.space_group_name_H-M   'P 1'
#
loop_
_entity.id
_entity.type
_entity.pdbx_description
1 polymer ?
#
loop_
_entity_poly.entity_id
_entity_poly.type
_entity_poly.pdbx_seq_one_letter_code
_entity_poly.pdbx_strand_id
1 'polypeptide(L)'
;MFPKDLSECGYSDGIPYWDWTRDAGSVSDFKNSPIFDPDTGFGGTGYPEGDNSTASCVENGPYAGLQVNFPEPHCLRRSFNLTSQMPGNWTSSVVKKIMDYPDYISFWNNSERIPHDNIHRAVGGDLRRQYSPNEPLFFVHHAQVDRMWTLWQGRNKTRLSDYGGNTVQNVTVDTASLDDTMKYMGLAEDRPVESLMDTLSNGLCYKYE
;
A
#
# COMPACT_ATOMS: atom_id res chain seq x y z
N MET A 1 0.80 -11.09 -9.32
CA MET A 1 2.20 -10.97 -9.78
C MET A 1 3.15 -11.17 -8.60
N PHE A 2 3.37 -10.18 -7.73
CA PHE A 2 4.29 -10.31 -6.58
C PHE A 2 4.14 -11.60 -5.73
N PRO A 3 2.93 -12.09 -5.38
CA PRO A 3 2.81 -13.36 -4.65
C PRO A 3 3.31 -14.58 -5.45
N LYS A 4 3.19 -14.54 -6.77
CA LYS A 4 3.70 -15.57 -7.68
C LYS A 4 5.24 -15.52 -7.74
N ASP A 5 5.82 -14.33 -7.79
CA ASP A 5 7.27 -14.18 -7.83
C ASP A 5 7.91 -14.63 -6.49
N LEU A 6 7.22 -14.40 -5.37
CA LEU A 6 7.64 -14.93 -4.07
C LEU A 6 7.58 -16.46 -4.01
N SER A 7 6.60 -17.09 -4.65
CA SER A 7 6.52 -18.56 -4.68
C SER A 7 7.62 -19.18 -5.54
N GLU A 8 8.09 -18.49 -6.58
CA GLU A 8 9.30 -18.86 -7.33
C GLU A 8 10.56 -18.84 -6.45
N CYS A 9 10.58 -17.98 -5.41
CA CYS A 9 11.62 -17.93 -4.38
C CYS A 9 11.39 -18.91 -3.21
N GLY A 10 10.38 -19.78 -3.28
CA GLY A 10 10.10 -20.80 -2.27
C GLY A 10 9.22 -20.34 -1.10
N TYR A 11 8.61 -19.16 -1.17
CA TYR A 11 7.63 -18.72 -0.18
C TYR A 11 6.27 -19.38 -0.43
N SER A 12 5.75 -20.09 0.57
CA SER A 12 4.48 -20.85 0.46
C SER A 12 3.33 -20.28 1.27
N ASP A 13 3.60 -19.32 2.15
CA ASP A 13 2.59 -18.75 3.04
C ASP A 13 1.79 -17.64 2.35
N GLY A 14 0.74 -17.16 3.02
CA GLY A 14 -0.06 -16.02 2.55
C GLY A 14 0.71 -14.71 2.67
N ILE A 15 0.49 -13.78 1.74
CA ILE A 15 1.12 -12.46 1.81
C ILE A 15 0.59 -11.69 3.02
N PRO A 16 1.46 -11.27 3.95
CA PRO A 16 1.01 -10.48 5.09
C PRO A 16 0.57 -9.09 4.64
N TYR A 17 -0.31 -8.49 5.41
CA TYR A 17 -0.71 -7.10 5.27
C TYR A 17 -0.31 -6.32 6.52
N TRP A 18 0.02 -5.04 6.37
CA TRP A 18 0.33 -4.17 7.49
C TRP A 18 -0.92 -3.44 7.97
N ASP A 19 -1.51 -3.91 9.07
CA ASP A 19 -2.65 -3.23 9.69
C ASP A 19 -2.23 -1.97 10.46
N TRP A 20 -2.05 -0.86 9.74
CA TRP A 20 -1.67 0.43 10.34
C TRP A 20 -2.59 0.89 11.45
N THR A 21 -3.85 0.43 11.47
CA THR A 21 -4.83 0.87 12.45
C THR A 21 -4.43 0.51 13.88
N ARG A 22 -3.57 -0.51 14.03
CA ARG A 22 -2.96 -0.94 15.30
C ARG A 22 -1.84 -0.02 15.78
N ASP A 23 -1.26 0.74 14.86
CA ASP A 23 -0.13 1.65 15.08
C ASP A 23 -0.56 3.12 14.91
N ALA A 24 -1.87 3.38 15.07
CA ALA A 24 -2.49 4.69 14.91
C ALA A 24 -2.52 5.47 16.24
N GLY A 25 -2.93 6.74 16.17
CA GLY A 25 -3.25 7.55 17.35
C GLY A 25 -2.12 8.44 17.85
N SER A 26 -0.86 7.98 17.84
CA SER A 26 0.29 8.83 18.17
C SER A 26 1.52 8.55 17.31
N VAL A 27 2.44 9.53 17.27
CA VAL A 27 3.73 9.36 16.57
C VAL A 27 4.56 8.25 17.24
N SER A 28 4.44 8.10 18.56
CA SER A 28 5.13 7.06 19.31
C SER A 28 4.63 5.68 18.91
N ASP A 29 3.32 5.49 18.76
CA ASP A 29 2.74 4.19 18.38
C ASP A 29 3.21 3.77 16.99
N PHE A 30 3.21 4.71 16.03
CA PHE A 30 3.75 4.47 14.70
C PHE A 30 5.23 4.08 14.73
N LYS A 31 6.08 4.89 15.39
CA LYS A 31 7.54 4.65 15.42
C LYS A 31 7.93 3.35 16.12
N ASN A 32 7.10 2.88 17.07
CA ASN A 32 7.30 1.63 17.79
C ASN A 32 6.50 0.45 17.21
N SER A 33 5.92 0.60 16.02
CA SER A 33 5.21 -0.50 15.36
C SER A 33 6.14 -1.71 15.20
N PRO A 34 5.67 -2.94 15.49
CA PRO A 34 6.43 -4.17 15.24
C PRO A 34 6.87 -4.31 13.77
N ILE A 35 6.21 -3.64 12.82
CA ILE A 35 6.62 -3.66 11.41
C ILE A 35 8.03 -3.08 11.23
N PHE A 36 8.49 -2.22 12.14
CA PHE A 36 9.80 -1.57 12.10
C PHE A 36 10.83 -2.24 13.02
N ASP A 37 10.46 -3.35 13.66
CA ASP A 37 11.40 -4.15 14.44
C ASP A 37 12.54 -4.68 13.54
N PRO A 38 13.80 -4.59 13.96
CA PRO A 38 14.92 -5.02 13.14
C PRO A 38 15.01 -6.54 12.98
N ASP A 39 14.54 -7.33 13.94
CA ASP A 39 14.73 -8.79 13.89
C ASP A 39 13.53 -9.49 13.24
N THR A 40 12.32 -9.00 13.51
CA THR A 40 11.05 -9.63 13.10
C THR A 40 10.27 -8.81 12.08
N GLY A 41 10.62 -7.54 11.89
CA GLY A 41 9.98 -6.61 10.97
C GLY A 41 10.86 -6.26 9.76
N PHE A 42 10.71 -5.03 9.28
CA PHE A 42 11.33 -4.50 8.06
C PHE A 42 12.47 -3.51 8.38
N GLY A 43 12.86 -3.39 9.65
CA GLY A 43 13.82 -2.38 10.12
C GLY A 43 13.22 -0.99 10.29
N GLY A 44 13.95 -0.13 10.97
CA GLY A 44 13.50 1.21 11.38
C GLY A 44 13.68 2.30 10.32
N THR A 45 13.72 3.54 10.80
CA THR A 45 14.05 4.73 10.00
C THR A 45 15.51 4.74 9.57
N GLY A 46 15.85 5.59 8.60
CA GLY A 46 17.23 5.79 8.19
C GLY A 46 18.07 6.52 9.23
N TYR A 47 19.40 6.30 9.22
CA TYR A 47 20.34 6.94 10.13
C TYR A 47 21.42 7.75 9.37
N PRO A 48 21.78 8.98 9.83
CA PRO A 48 21.06 9.76 10.85
C PRO A 48 19.63 10.08 10.40
N GLU A 49 18.70 10.24 11.35
CA GLU A 49 17.30 10.51 11.01
C GLU A 49 17.20 11.85 10.25
N GLY A 50 16.79 11.77 8.99
CA GLY A 50 16.63 12.92 8.10
C GLY A 50 15.18 13.44 8.07
N ASP A 51 14.89 14.25 7.06
CA ASP A 51 13.54 14.69 6.67
C ASP A 51 13.16 14.16 5.27
N ASN A 52 12.02 14.60 4.73
CA ASN A 52 11.58 14.20 3.38
C ASN A 52 12.56 14.56 2.26
N SER A 53 13.48 15.51 2.47
CA SER A 53 14.50 15.91 1.51
C SER A 53 15.85 15.23 1.74
N THR A 54 16.06 14.70 2.94
CA THR A 54 17.35 14.18 3.42
C THR A 54 17.26 12.74 3.96
N ALA A 55 16.26 11.98 3.53
CA ALA A 55 16.08 10.59 3.97
C ALA A 55 17.38 9.79 3.86
N SER A 56 17.67 9.04 4.91
CA SER A 56 18.97 8.37 5.09
C SER A 56 18.83 6.86 4.91
N CYS A 57 19.98 6.19 4.76
CA CYS A 57 20.01 4.74 4.58
C CYS A 57 19.39 4.02 5.78
N VAL A 58 18.61 2.97 5.51
CA VAL A 58 18.21 2.00 6.54
C VAL A 58 19.45 1.21 6.95
N GLU A 59 19.79 1.25 8.24
CA GLU A 59 21.00 0.63 8.79
C GLU A 59 20.73 -0.62 9.65
N ASN A 60 19.46 -0.98 9.87
CA ASN A 60 19.09 -2.16 10.66
C ASN A 60 17.99 -3.01 10.00
N GLY A 61 17.88 -4.24 10.48
CA GLY A 61 16.95 -5.25 10.00
C GLY A 61 17.26 -5.85 8.63
N PRO A 62 16.34 -6.64 8.07
CA PRO A 62 16.63 -7.52 6.93
C PRO A 62 16.95 -6.77 5.62
N TYR A 63 16.60 -5.49 5.55
CA TYR A 63 16.83 -4.64 4.40
C TYR A 63 17.97 -3.62 4.60
N ALA A 64 18.72 -3.73 5.71
CA ALA A 64 19.93 -2.95 5.91
C ALA A 64 20.92 -3.20 4.76
N GLY A 65 21.39 -2.11 4.14
CA GLY A 65 22.32 -2.19 3.01
C GLY A 65 21.71 -2.60 1.67
N LEU A 66 20.38 -2.78 1.59
CA LEU A 66 19.69 -3.02 0.32
C LEU A 66 20.03 -1.91 -0.69
N GLN A 67 20.49 -2.31 -1.88
CA GLN A 67 20.78 -1.40 -2.98
C GLN A 67 19.60 -1.30 -3.93
N VAL A 68 19.14 -0.08 -4.14
CA VAL A 68 18.06 0.31 -5.03
C VAL A 68 18.67 0.97 -6.27
N ASN A 69 18.18 0.63 -7.47
CA ASN A 69 18.79 1.09 -8.72
C ASN A 69 18.02 2.20 -9.45
N PHE A 70 16.79 2.50 -9.02
CA PHE A 70 15.93 3.49 -9.67
C PHE A 70 15.55 4.59 -8.67
N PRO A 71 15.55 5.87 -9.05
CA PRO A 71 15.89 6.41 -10.38
C PRO A 71 17.39 6.40 -10.67
N GLU A 72 18.21 6.26 -9.64
CA GLU A 72 19.66 6.11 -9.68
C GLU A 72 20.12 5.13 -8.58
N PRO A 73 21.33 4.54 -8.64
CA PRO A 73 21.82 3.67 -7.58
C PRO A 73 21.95 4.37 -6.22
N HIS A 74 21.33 3.82 -5.18
CA HIS A 74 21.43 4.28 -3.79
C HIS A 74 21.07 3.15 -2.81
N CYS A 75 21.35 3.35 -1.51
CA CYS A 75 20.81 2.49 -0.46
C CYS A 75 19.29 2.70 -0.31
N LEU A 76 18.55 1.72 0.22
CA LEU A 76 17.17 1.94 0.66
C LEU A 76 17.11 3.07 1.71
N ARG A 77 16.29 4.09 1.47
CA ARG A 77 16.17 5.27 2.32
C ARG A 77 14.81 5.35 3.01
N ARG A 78 14.82 5.69 4.30
CA ARG A 78 13.61 6.01 5.09
C ARG A 78 13.79 7.28 5.91
N SER A 79 12.69 7.94 6.23
CA SER A 79 12.67 9.11 7.10
C SER A 79 11.28 9.26 7.69
N PHE A 80 11.09 8.82 8.94
CA PHE A 80 9.80 8.91 9.60
C PHE A 80 9.34 10.36 9.77
N ASN A 81 8.47 10.81 8.87
CA ASN A 81 8.03 12.20 8.78
C ASN A 81 6.56 12.35 9.13
N LEU A 82 6.29 12.41 10.43
CA LEU A 82 4.94 12.54 10.97
C LEU A 82 4.75 13.85 11.70
N THR A 83 3.64 14.53 11.44
CA THR A 83 3.11 15.53 12.36
C THR A 83 2.32 14.85 13.47
N SER A 84 2.14 15.51 14.61
CA SER A 84 1.44 14.92 15.77
C SER A 84 0.01 14.45 15.48
N GLN A 85 -0.67 15.07 14.52
CA GLN A 85 -2.05 14.74 14.14
C GLN A 85 -2.15 13.67 13.06
N MET A 86 -1.08 13.44 12.30
CA MET A 86 -1.09 12.56 11.14
C MET A 86 -1.54 11.12 11.49
N PRO A 87 -1.11 10.50 12.61
CA PRO A 87 -1.61 9.19 13.04
C PRO A 87 -3.12 9.09 13.31
N GLY A 88 -3.82 10.21 13.41
CA GLY A 88 -5.28 10.24 13.47
C GLY A 88 -5.95 9.78 12.16
N ASN A 89 -5.25 9.85 11.03
CA ASN A 89 -5.80 9.60 9.69
C ASN A 89 -6.00 8.12 9.35
N TRP A 90 -5.41 7.19 10.11
CA TRP A 90 -5.58 5.75 9.86
C TRP A 90 -6.06 4.99 11.10
N THR A 91 -6.74 5.68 12.03
CA THR A 91 -7.40 4.97 13.14
C THR A 91 -8.52 4.07 12.63
N SER A 92 -8.84 3.00 13.37
CA SER A 92 -9.94 2.10 13.01
C SER A 92 -11.28 2.83 12.85
N SER A 93 -11.47 3.94 13.58
CA SER A 93 -12.67 4.80 13.44
C SER A 93 -12.73 5.53 12.09
N VAL A 94 -11.59 6.00 11.58
CA VAL A 94 -11.49 6.63 10.27
C VAL A 94 -11.68 5.59 9.18
N VAL A 95 -11.00 4.45 9.28
CA VAL A 95 -11.19 3.33 8.34
C VAL A 95 -12.65 2.91 8.30
N LYS A 96 -13.32 2.74 9.45
CA LYS A 96 -14.75 2.40 9.48
C LYS A 96 -15.62 3.40 8.70
N LYS A 97 -15.38 4.70 8.87
CA LYS A 97 -16.11 5.75 8.11
C LYS A 97 -15.89 5.62 6.61
N ILE A 98 -14.66 5.34 6.18
CA ILE A 98 -14.33 5.12 4.76
C ILE A 98 -15.09 3.90 4.22
N MET A 99 -15.14 2.82 5.00
CA MET A 99 -15.83 1.60 4.59
C MET A 99 -17.37 1.76 4.46
N ASP A 100 -17.94 2.82 5.02
CA ASP A 100 -19.36 3.12 4.98
C ASP A 100 -19.76 3.95 3.73
N TYR A 101 -18.81 4.40 2.91
CA TYR A 101 -19.14 5.06 1.64
C TYR A 101 -19.93 4.11 0.72
N PRO A 102 -20.99 4.61 0.06
CA PRO A 102 -21.92 3.75 -0.68
C PRO A 102 -21.35 3.28 -2.02
N ASP A 103 -20.57 4.15 -2.68
CA ASP A 103 -20.03 4.00 -4.05
C ASP A 103 -18.49 3.91 -4.08
N TYR A 104 -17.97 3.36 -5.18
CA TYR A 104 -16.53 3.16 -5.39
C TYR A 104 -15.75 4.46 -5.38
N ILE A 105 -16.21 5.52 -6.05
CA ILE A 105 -15.46 6.77 -6.17
C ILE A 105 -15.23 7.41 -4.80
N SER A 106 -16.27 7.46 -3.98
CA SER A 106 -16.18 7.99 -2.62
C SER A 106 -15.29 7.12 -1.72
N PHE A 107 -15.42 5.79 -1.81
CA PHE A 107 -14.56 4.86 -1.08
C PHE A 107 -13.08 5.01 -1.48
N TRP A 108 -12.79 4.89 -2.78
CA TRP A 108 -11.46 4.98 -3.36
C TRP A 108 -10.81 6.31 -2.98
N ASN A 109 -11.45 7.45 -3.28
CA ASN A 109 -10.86 8.77 -3.06
C ASN A 109 -10.52 9.02 -1.59
N ASN A 110 -11.33 8.53 -0.64
CA ASN A 110 -11.04 8.68 0.78
C ASN A 110 -10.00 7.67 1.28
N SER A 111 -10.01 6.43 0.80
CA SER A 111 -8.95 5.44 1.11
C SER A 111 -7.58 5.87 0.58
N GLU A 112 -7.54 6.41 -0.63
CA GLU A 112 -6.36 6.89 -1.34
C GLU A 112 -5.73 8.11 -0.65
N ARG A 113 -6.54 9.12 -0.36
CA ARG A 113 -6.04 10.40 0.20
C ARG A 113 -5.76 10.36 1.69
N ILE A 114 -6.46 9.50 2.43
CA ILE A 114 -6.39 9.50 3.88
C ILE A 114 -5.38 8.44 4.33
N PRO A 115 -5.68 7.14 4.53
CA PRO A 115 -4.69 6.20 5.02
C PRO A 115 -3.56 5.94 4.01
N HIS A 116 -3.83 5.73 2.72
CA HIS A 116 -2.80 5.38 1.75
C HIS A 116 -1.72 6.48 1.61
N ASP A 117 -2.09 7.69 1.19
CA ASP A 117 -1.12 8.79 1.05
C ASP A 117 -0.43 9.13 2.38
N ASN A 118 -1.15 9.10 3.51
CA ASN A 118 -0.52 9.45 4.79
C ASN A 118 0.46 8.39 5.29
N ILE A 119 0.27 7.09 5.01
CA ILE A 119 1.25 6.07 5.37
C ILE A 119 2.50 6.16 4.48
N HIS A 120 2.33 6.38 3.17
CA HIS A 120 3.44 6.70 2.27
C HIS A 120 4.26 7.89 2.79
N ARG A 121 3.58 8.94 3.28
CA ARG A 121 4.22 10.12 3.89
C ARG A 121 4.88 9.85 5.23
N ALA A 122 4.24 9.03 6.06
CA ALA A 122 4.71 8.72 7.40
C ALA A 122 6.03 7.95 7.40
N VAL A 123 6.19 6.96 6.51
CA VAL A 123 7.46 6.22 6.35
C VAL A 123 8.53 7.10 5.66
N GLY A 124 8.12 7.94 4.71
CA GLY A 124 9.01 8.82 3.98
C GLY A 124 9.99 8.06 3.07
N GLY A 125 11.10 8.72 2.74
CA GLY A 125 12.17 8.11 1.92
C GLY A 125 11.66 7.56 0.58
N ASP A 126 12.07 6.34 0.24
CA ASP A 126 11.70 5.70 -1.02
C ASP A 126 10.20 5.40 -1.10
N LEU A 127 9.56 5.03 0.02
CA LEU A 127 8.12 4.76 0.04
C LEU A 127 7.30 5.99 -0.36
N ARG A 128 7.78 7.22 -0.12
CA ARG A 128 7.06 8.45 -0.47
C ARG A 128 7.15 8.81 -1.96
N ARG A 129 8.05 8.20 -2.72
CA ARG A 129 8.35 8.60 -4.11
C ARG A 129 7.43 7.88 -5.10
N GLN A 130 7.48 8.31 -6.36
CA GLN A 130 6.75 7.65 -7.46
C GLN A 130 7.25 6.23 -7.76
N TYR A 131 8.42 5.89 -7.25
CA TYR A 131 9.06 4.58 -7.29
C TYR A 131 9.00 3.91 -5.91
N SER A 132 7.89 4.12 -5.20
CA SER A 132 7.62 3.51 -3.89
C SER A 132 7.77 1.99 -3.82
N PRO A 133 7.58 1.18 -4.90
CA PRO A 133 7.85 -0.25 -4.86
C PRO A 133 9.32 -0.64 -4.63
N ASN A 134 10.27 0.31 -4.68
CA ASN A 134 11.64 0.08 -4.25
C ASN A 134 11.72 -0.28 -2.74
N GLU A 135 10.75 0.19 -1.96
CA GLU A 135 10.63 -0.10 -0.54
C GLU A 135 9.80 -1.38 -0.33
N PRO A 136 10.34 -2.42 0.33
CA PRO A 136 9.60 -3.66 0.62
C PRO A 136 8.30 -3.48 1.41
N LEU A 137 8.21 -2.45 2.28
CA LEU A 137 6.96 -2.10 2.97
C LEU A 137 5.81 -1.76 2.00
N PHE A 138 6.09 -1.39 0.74
CA PHE A 138 5.08 -1.15 -0.29
C PHE A 138 4.11 -2.30 -0.43
N PHE A 139 4.60 -3.55 -0.45
CA PHE A 139 3.76 -4.70 -0.75
C PHE A 139 2.80 -5.01 0.39
N VAL A 140 3.28 -5.00 1.64
CA VAL A 140 2.43 -5.20 2.82
C VAL A 140 1.52 -3.99 3.06
N HIS A 141 1.95 -2.80 2.60
CA HIS A 141 1.11 -1.61 2.62
C HIS A 141 -0.09 -1.79 1.65
N HIS A 142 0.18 -2.05 0.38
CA HIS A 142 -0.87 -2.24 -0.61
C HIS A 142 -1.72 -3.50 -0.37
N ALA A 143 -1.20 -4.52 0.31
CA ALA A 143 -2.01 -5.66 0.76
C ALA A 143 -3.09 -5.24 1.77
N GLN A 144 -2.84 -4.23 2.62
CA GLN A 144 -3.87 -3.70 3.52
C GLN A 144 -4.86 -2.78 2.77
N VAL A 145 -4.41 -2.05 1.74
CA VAL A 145 -5.34 -1.29 0.86
C VAL A 145 -6.28 -2.26 0.12
N ASP A 146 -5.73 -3.34 -0.44
CA ASP A 146 -6.50 -4.39 -1.10
C ASP A 146 -7.46 -5.10 -0.13
N ARG A 147 -7.02 -5.35 1.11
CA ARG A 147 -7.89 -5.83 2.19
C ARG A 147 -9.07 -4.89 2.45
N MET A 148 -8.83 -3.59 2.54
CA MET A 148 -9.91 -2.61 2.69
C MET A 148 -10.89 -2.67 1.51
N TRP A 149 -10.39 -2.75 0.28
CA TRP A 149 -11.24 -2.81 -0.91
C TRP A 149 -12.06 -4.11 -0.97
N THR A 150 -11.42 -5.25 -0.74
CA THR A 150 -12.06 -6.58 -0.66
C THR A 150 -13.18 -6.61 0.38
N LEU A 151 -12.91 -6.09 1.60
CA LEU A 151 -13.91 -6.03 2.66
C LEU A 151 -15.06 -5.07 2.32
N TRP A 152 -14.79 -3.99 1.59
CA TRP A 152 -15.82 -3.03 1.18
C TRP A 152 -16.73 -3.63 0.10
N GLN A 153 -16.16 -4.36 -0.86
CA GLN A 153 -16.91 -5.12 -1.85
C GLN A 153 -17.77 -6.21 -1.20
N GLY A 154 -17.23 -6.93 -0.20
CA GLY A 154 -17.92 -7.98 0.53
C GLY A 154 -19.19 -7.53 1.28
N ARG A 155 -19.37 -6.23 1.52
CA ARG A 155 -20.59 -5.68 2.16
C ARG A 155 -21.80 -5.65 1.23
N ASN A 156 -21.59 -5.65 -0.08
CA ASN A 156 -22.67 -5.68 -1.07
C ASN A 156 -22.17 -6.27 -2.39
N LYS A 157 -22.78 -7.37 -2.85
CA LYS A 157 -22.38 -8.07 -4.09
C LYS A 157 -22.36 -7.18 -5.33
N THR A 158 -23.17 -6.12 -5.39
CA THR A 158 -23.15 -5.17 -6.52
C THR A 158 -21.82 -4.41 -6.65
N ARG A 159 -21.00 -4.40 -5.59
CA ARG A 159 -19.72 -3.69 -5.55
C ARG A 159 -18.58 -4.40 -6.29
N LEU A 160 -18.75 -5.68 -6.64
CA LEU A 160 -17.81 -6.37 -7.53
C LEU A 160 -17.80 -5.77 -8.94
N SER A 161 -18.83 -5.01 -9.31
CA SER A 161 -18.91 -4.26 -10.56
C SER A 161 -18.93 -2.74 -10.33
N ASP A 162 -18.69 -2.26 -9.11
CA ASP A 162 -18.66 -0.83 -8.79
C ASP A 162 -17.23 -0.33 -8.98
N TYR A 163 -17.00 0.28 -10.15
CA TYR A 163 -15.73 0.80 -10.63
C TYR A 163 -16.01 2.02 -11.51
N GLY A 164 -15.12 3.00 -11.48
CA GLY A 164 -15.24 4.19 -12.31
C GLY A 164 -14.14 5.21 -12.02
N GLY A 165 -14.34 6.42 -12.52
CA GLY A 165 -13.43 7.54 -12.41
C GLY A 165 -12.77 7.84 -13.75
N ASN A 166 -11.68 8.59 -13.72
CA ASN A 166 -10.97 9.03 -14.92
C ASN A 166 -9.88 8.04 -15.34
N THR A 167 -9.81 7.74 -16.64
CA THR A 167 -8.72 6.91 -17.23
C THR A 167 -7.38 7.67 -17.32
N VAL A 168 -7.39 9.00 -17.22
CA VAL A 168 -6.21 9.87 -17.28
C VAL A 168 -6.13 10.68 -15.99
N GLN A 169 -4.97 10.77 -15.34
CA GLN A 169 -4.83 11.57 -14.11
C GLN A 169 -5.18 13.06 -14.33
N ASN A 170 -5.63 13.73 -13.27
CA ASN A 170 -5.94 15.17 -13.24
C ASN A 170 -7.08 15.63 -14.17
N VAL A 171 -7.96 14.72 -14.58
CA VAL A 171 -9.24 15.08 -15.21
C VAL A 171 -10.39 14.60 -14.32
N THR A 172 -11.55 15.25 -14.44
CA THR A 172 -12.74 14.96 -13.63
C THR A 172 -13.86 14.33 -14.46
N VAL A 173 -13.49 13.53 -15.47
CA VAL A 173 -14.42 12.86 -16.37
C VAL A 173 -14.48 11.39 -15.98
N ASP A 174 -15.68 10.84 -15.84
CA ASP A 174 -15.90 9.43 -15.55
C ASP A 174 -15.82 8.61 -16.85
N THR A 175 -14.63 8.10 -17.16
CA THR A 175 -14.32 7.39 -18.41
C THR A 175 -13.80 5.97 -18.18
N ALA A 176 -13.50 5.59 -16.94
CA ALA A 176 -12.97 4.28 -16.61
C ALA A 176 -14.08 3.22 -16.65
N SER A 177 -13.75 2.06 -17.20
CA SER A 177 -14.68 0.94 -17.38
C SER A 177 -14.04 -0.37 -16.93
N LEU A 178 -14.89 -1.35 -16.58
CA LEU A 178 -14.47 -2.72 -16.32
C LEU A 178 -13.84 -3.41 -17.55
N ASP A 179 -14.18 -2.94 -18.75
CA ASP A 179 -13.62 -3.43 -20.02
C ASP A 179 -12.22 -2.88 -20.30
N ASP A 180 -11.76 -1.88 -19.53
CA ASP A 180 -10.43 -1.31 -19.72
C ASP A 180 -9.36 -2.38 -19.46
N THR A 181 -8.27 -2.30 -20.22
CA THR A 181 -7.14 -3.22 -20.03
C THR A 181 -6.17 -2.64 -19.00
N MET A 182 -6.00 -3.35 -17.88
CA MET A 182 -4.92 -3.11 -16.94
C MET A 182 -3.60 -3.60 -17.52
N LYS A 183 -2.69 -2.64 -17.75
CA LYS A 183 -1.36 -2.89 -18.33
C LYS A 183 -0.34 -3.19 -17.23
N TYR A 184 0.31 -4.34 -17.33
CA TYR A 184 1.39 -4.74 -16.40
C TYR A 184 2.80 -4.46 -16.95
N MET A 185 2.89 -3.87 -18.15
CA MET A 185 4.14 -3.38 -18.75
C MET A 185 5.24 -4.46 -18.81
N GLY A 186 4.85 -5.71 -19.06
CA GLY A 186 5.77 -6.85 -19.18
C GLY A 186 6.11 -7.55 -17.87
N LEU A 187 5.61 -7.07 -16.73
CA LEU A 187 5.80 -7.74 -15.43
C LEU A 187 4.80 -8.88 -15.20
N ALA A 188 3.65 -8.83 -15.86
CA ALA A 188 2.64 -9.89 -15.91
C ALA A 188 1.83 -9.79 -17.21
N GLU A 189 0.91 -10.73 -17.42
CA GLU A 189 -0.07 -10.66 -18.50
C GLU A 189 -1.03 -9.48 -18.30
N ASP A 190 -1.28 -8.72 -19.36
CA ASP A 190 -2.31 -7.67 -19.37
C ASP A 190 -3.70 -8.28 -19.23
N ARG A 191 -4.55 -7.68 -18.39
CA ARG A 191 -5.86 -8.24 -18.05
C ARG A 191 -6.95 -7.18 -18.06
N PRO A 192 -8.20 -7.52 -18.42
CA PRO A 192 -9.30 -6.57 -18.26
C PRO A 192 -9.58 -6.33 -16.78
N VAL A 193 -9.99 -5.11 -16.43
CA VAL A 193 -10.27 -4.71 -15.04
C VAL A 193 -11.31 -5.63 -14.40
N GLU A 194 -12.37 -6.03 -15.13
CA GLU A 194 -13.39 -6.96 -14.64
C GLU A 194 -12.79 -8.25 -14.04
N SER A 195 -11.68 -8.72 -14.59
CA SER A 195 -11.06 -9.97 -14.18
C SER A 195 -10.28 -9.86 -12.87
N LEU A 196 -10.10 -8.65 -12.35
CA LEU A 196 -9.37 -8.34 -11.13
C LEU A 196 -10.30 -7.92 -9.98
N MET A 197 -11.60 -7.78 -10.24
CA MET A 197 -12.55 -7.24 -9.26
C MET A 197 -12.96 -8.23 -8.17
N ASP A 198 -12.78 -9.54 -8.38
CA ASP A 198 -13.15 -10.59 -7.42
C ASP A 198 -11.93 -11.48 -7.12
N THR A 199 -11.49 -11.45 -5.86
CA THR A 199 -10.33 -12.17 -5.33
C THR A 199 -10.47 -13.70 -5.34
N LEU A 200 -11.65 -14.22 -5.69
CA LEU A 200 -11.98 -15.64 -5.77
C LEU A 200 -12.28 -16.14 -7.19
N SER A 201 -12.06 -15.31 -8.21
CA SER A 201 -12.37 -15.65 -9.59
C SER A 201 -11.23 -15.29 -10.54
N ASN A 202 -11.34 -15.72 -11.80
CA ASN A 202 -10.42 -15.33 -12.87
C ASN A 202 -8.93 -15.57 -12.53
N GLY A 203 -8.63 -16.70 -11.90
CA GLY A 203 -7.26 -17.06 -11.51
C GLY A 203 -6.76 -16.39 -10.23
N LEU A 204 -7.56 -15.55 -9.58
CA LEU A 204 -7.37 -15.16 -8.18
C LEU A 204 -8.09 -16.17 -7.28
N CYS A 205 -7.50 -16.46 -6.12
CA CYS A 205 -8.09 -17.36 -5.13
C CYS A 205 -7.53 -17.07 -3.73
N TYR A 206 -7.83 -15.91 -3.17
CA TYR A 206 -7.36 -15.52 -1.84
C TYR A 206 -8.45 -14.79 -1.04
N LYS A 207 -8.27 -14.77 0.28
CA LYS A 207 -9.10 -14.05 1.25
C LYS A 207 -8.22 -13.41 2.30
N TYR A 208 -8.74 -12.36 2.93
CA TYR A 208 -8.15 -11.78 4.12
C TYR A 208 -8.86 -12.30 5.36
N GLU A 209 -8.07 -12.54 6.41
CA GLU A 209 -8.56 -12.87 7.76
C GLU A 209 -8.62 -11.63 8.67
#